data_AF-A0A925JMA8-F1
#
_entry.id   AF-A0A925JMA8-F1
#
_cell.length_a   1.000
_cell.length_b   1.000
_cell.length_c   1.000
_cell.angle_alpha   90.00
_cell.angle_beta   90.00
_cell.angle_gamma   90.00
#
_symmetry.space_group_name_H-M   'P 1'
#
loop_
_entity.id
_entity.type
_entity.pdbx_description
1 polymer ?
#
loop_
_entity_poly.entity_id
_entity_poly.type
_entity_poly.pdbx_seq_one_letter_code
_entity_poly.pdbx_strand_id
1 'polypeptide(L)' 'TLAGNNIIDPCSQNIAGRAQEGNKDGKALTALFNFPKGIAFDSKGNLFIADMNNHSIRKLSPDGMITTFAK' A
#
# COMPACT_ATOMS: atom_id res chain seq x y z
N THR A 1 -13.24 -29.19 -10.21
CA THR A 1 -13.98 -28.14 -9.47
C THR A 1 -13.40 -28.03 -8.08
N LEU A 2 -13.07 -26.80 -7.68
CA LEU A 2 -12.26 -26.37 -6.53
C LEU A 2 -10.75 -26.60 -6.72
N ALA A 3 -10.07 -25.53 -7.16
CA ALA A 3 -8.62 -25.39 -7.18
C ALA A 3 -8.09 -25.42 -5.74
N GLY A 4 -7.81 -26.62 -5.25
CA GLY A 4 -7.11 -26.85 -4.00
C GLY A 4 -5.64 -26.53 -4.18
N ASN A 5 -5.20 -25.45 -3.55
CA ASN A 5 -4.07 -25.42 -2.60
C ASN A 5 -3.61 -23.97 -2.42
N ASN A 6 -4.44 -23.19 -1.70
CA ASN A 6 -4.05 -21.97 -0.98
C ASN A 6 -3.09 -22.36 0.16
N ILE A 7 -1.89 -22.84 -0.18
CA ILE A 7 -0.75 -22.81 0.74
C ILE A 7 -0.05 -21.48 0.51
N ILE A 8 -0.77 -20.40 0.83
CA ILE A 8 -0.13 -19.13 1.16
C ILE A 8 -0.08 -19.17 2.67
N ASP A 9 1.12 -19.20 3.25
CA ASP A 9 1.26 -18.99 4.68
C ASP A 9 0.41 -17.78 5.07
N PRO A 10 -0.57 -17.92 5.99
CA PRO A 10 -1.41 -16.79 6.39
C PRO A 10 -0.59 -15.65 7.02
N CYS A 11 0.70 -15.87 7.26
CA CYS A 11 1.64 -14.93 7.84
C CYS A 11 2.23 -13.92 6.82
N SER A 12 2.18 -14.18 5.50
CA SER A 12 2.72 -13.26 4.50
C SER A 12 1.63 -12.77 3.53
N GLN A 13 0.89 -11.75 3.95
CA GLN A 13 -0.08 -11.05 3.10
C GLN A 13 0.40 -9.64 2.79
N ASN A 14 0.15 -9.18 1.56
CA ASN A 14 0.39 -7.79 1.20
C ASN A 14 -0.55 -6.87 1.99
N ILE A 15 -0.02 -5.80 2.57
CA ILE A 15 -0.82 -4.80 3.30
C ILE A 15 -1.29 -3.70 2.33
N ALA A 16 -0.48 -3.36 1.33
CA ALA A 16 -0.80 -2.37 0.31
C ALA A 16 0.00 -2.63 -0.98
N GLY A 17 -0.50 -2.11 -2.11
CA GLY A 17 0.18 -2.14 -3.39
C GLY A 17 -0.11 -3.38 -4.23
N ARG A 18 0.16 -3.26 -5.53
CA ARG A 18 0.22 -4.37 -6.50
C ARG A 18 1.54 -4.30 -7.24
N ALA A 19 1.98 -5.40 -7.85
CA ALA A 19 3.16 -5.48 -8.72
C ALA A 19 2.96 -4.72 -10.06
N GLN A 20 2.66 -3.43 -9.98
CA GLN A 20 2.51 -2.50 -11.08
C GLN A 20 2.88 -1.11 -10.58
N GLU A 21 3.72 -0.41 -11.33
CA GLU A 21 4.08 0.98 -11.02
C GLU A 21 2.93 1.94 -11.34
N GLY A 22 2.78 2.98 -10.52
CA GLY A 22 1.81 4.04 -10.72
C GLY A 22 1.54 4.81 -9.43
N ASN A 23 0.58 5.73 -9.45
CA ASN A 23 0.22 6.58 -8.30
C ASN A 23 -1.27 6.53 -7.96
N LYS A 24 -1.95 5.47 -8.37
CA LYS A 24 -3.40 5.31 -8.17
C LYS A 24 -3.71 5.23 -6.67
N ASP A 25 -4.62 6.08 -6.21
CA ASP A 25 -5.23 6.05 -4.88
C ASP A 25 -6.39 5.04 -4.82
N GLY A 26 -6.83 4.69 -3.61
CA GLY A 26 -7.96 3.77 -3.38
C GLY A 26 -7.68 2.76 -2.27
N LYS A 27 -8.39 1.62 -2.30
CA LYS A 27 -8.14 0.54 -1.31
C LYS A 27 -6.69 0.08 -1.37
N ALA A 28 -6.10 -0.21 -0.22
CA ALA A 28 -4.68 -0.50 -0.08
C ALA A 28 -4.15 -1.54 -1.09
N LEU A 29 -4.86 -2.65 -1.29
CA LEU A 29 -4.48 -3.73 -2.23
C LEU A 29 -4.63 -3.37 -3.73
N THR A 30 -5.29 -2.25 -4.03
CA THR A 30 -5.52 -1.77 -5.41
C THR A 30 -4.80 -0.47 -5.72
N ALA A 31 -4.23 0.17 -4.70
CA ALA A 31 -3.39 1.35 -4.86
C ALA A 31 -2.09 0.96 -5.55
N LEU A 32 -1.52 1.90 -6.30
CA LEU A 32 -0.24 1.73 -6.98
C LEU A 32 0.80 2.68 -6.38
N PHE A 33 2.04 2.24 -6.36
CA PHE A 33 3.21 3.01 -5.92
C PHE A 33 4.29 2.96 -7.00
N ASN A 34 5.27 3.86 -6.93
CA ASN A 34 6.43 3.84 -7.79
C ASN A 34 7.71 4.05 -6.96
N PHE A 35 8.40 2.94 -6.71
CA PHE A 35 9.66 2.90 -5.97
C PHE A 35 9.58 3.55 -4.56
N PRO A 36 8.68 3.10 -3.67
CA PRO A 36 8.59 3.63 -2.32
C PRO A 36 9.87 3.34 -1.51
N LYS A 37 10.30 4.30 -0.68
CA LYS A 37 11.61 4.25 0.01
C LYS A 37 11.58 4.32 1.52
N GLY A 38 10.49 4.80 2.10
CA GLY A 38 10.40 5.02 3.53
C GLY A 38 8.97 4.91 4.01
N ILE A 39 8.85 4.56 5.28
CA ILE A 39 7.57 4.48 5.97
C ILE A 39 7.65 5.11 7.37
N ALA A 40 6.56 5.71 7.83
CA ALA A 40 6.43 6.24 9.18
C ALA A 40 4.97 6.15 9.65
N PHE A 41 4.75 5.88 10.94
CA PHE A 41 3.42 5.92 11.55
C PHE A 41 3.19 7.24 12.29
N ASP A 42 1.94 7.73 12.30
CA ASP A 42 1.50 8.75 13.26
C ASP A 42 0.81 8.13 14.49
N SER A 43 0.48 8.98 15.47
CA SER A 43 -0.19 8.55 16.71
C SER A 43 -1.64 8.10 16.52
N LYS A 44 -2.22 8.28 15.33
CA LYS A 44 -3.57 7.85 14.96
C LYS A 44 -3.56 6.53 14.19
N GLY A 45 -2.38 5.94 13.96
CA GLY A 45 -2.21 4.69 13.23
C GLY A 45 -2.23 4.85 11.70
N ASN A 46 -2.09 6.06 11.16
CA ASN A 46 -1.87 6.22 9.72
C ASN A 46 -0.43 5.84 9.38
N LEU A 47 -0.24 5.12 8.28
CA LEU A 47 1.07 4.82 7.71
C LEU A 47 1.34 5.75 6.53
N PHE A 48 2.39 6.55 6.64
CA PHE A 48 2.89 7.40 5.57
C PHE A 48 3.99 6.67 4.81
N ILE A 49 3.96 6.78 3.48
CA ILE A 49 4.85 6.07 2.56
C ILE A 49 5.48 7.13 1.64
N ALA A 50 6.81 7.20 1.62
CA ALA A 50 7.54 8.07 0.71
C ALA A 50 7.64 7.39 -0.66
N ASP A 51 6.83 7.82 -1.61
CA ASP A 51 6.68 7.25 -2.95
C ASP A 51 7.59 7.99 -3.94
N MET A 52 8.86 7.58 -3.96
CA MET A 52 10.00 8.36 -4.43
C MET A 52 9.87 8.80 -5.90
N ASN A 53 9.55 7.87 -6.80
CA ASN A 53 9.47 8.19 -8.24
C ASN A 53 8.17 8.90 -8.61
N ASN A 54 7.16 8.86 -7.73
CA ASN A 54 5.95 9.65 -7.88
C ASN A 54 6.04 11.05 -7.26
N HIS A 55 7.17 11.37 -6.60
CA HIS A 55 7.37 12.63 -5.88
C HIS A 55 6.20 12.95 -4.94
N SER A 56 5.80 11.98 -4.14
CA SER A 56 4.66 12.16 -3.24
C SER A 56 4.80 11.40 -1.94
N ILE A 57 4.11 11.89 -0.91
CA ILE A 57 3.85 11.15 0.31
C ILE A 57 2.46 10.56 0.21
N ARG A 58 2.36 9.24 0.36
CA ARG A 58 1.10 8.50 0.35
C ARG A 58 0.72 8.18 1.78
N LYS A 59 -0.57 8.15 2.10
CA LYS A 59 -1.07 7.84 3.44
C LYS A 59 -2.04 6.67 3.37
N LEU A 60 -1.75 5.62 4.13
CA LEU A 60 -2.68 4.53 4.45
C LEU A 60 -3.38 4.87 5.76
N SER A 61 -4.70 5.05 5.73
CA SER A 61 -5.49 5.18 6.95
C SER A 61 -5.90 3.81 7.52
N PRO A 62 -6.26 3.74 8.83
CA PRO A 62 -6.71 2.50 9.46
C PRO A 62 -7.95 1.85 8.82
N ASP A 63 -8.72 2.59 8.02
CA ASP A 63 -9.84 2.08 7.23
C ASP A 63 -9.40 1.38 5.93
N GLY A 64 -8.09 1.27 5.67
CA GLY A 64 -7.53 0.57 4.51
C GLY A 64 -7.49 1.39 3.23
N MET A 65 -7.57 2.72 3.31
CA MET A 65 -7.51 3.62 2.15
C MET A 65 -6.14 4.27 1.99
N ILE A 66 -5.61 4.22 0.76
CA ILE A 66 -4.44 4.98 0.32
C ILE A 66 -4.90 6.28 -0.35
N THR A 67 -4.35 7.40 0.10
CA THR A 67 -4.48 8.70 -0.55
C THR A 67 -3.13 9.39 -0.74
N THR A 68 -3.04 10.27 -1.72
CA THR A 68 -1.91 11.21 -1.84
C THR A 68 -2.05 12.30 -0.78
N PHE A 69 -1.10 12.34 0.15
CA PHE A 69 -1.10 13.30 1.26
C PHE A 69 -0.39 14.61 0.90
N ALA A 70 0.75 14.51 0.19
CA ALA A 70 1.55 15.65 -0.21
C ALA A 70 2.34 15.35 -1.50
N LYS A 71 2.78 16.42 -2.18
CA LYS A 71 3.73 16.42 -3.30
C LYS A 71 4.87 17.38 -2.99
#